data_AF-A0A558J8F8-F1
#
_entry.id   AF-A0A558J8F8-F1
#
_cell.length_a   1.000
_cell.length_b   1.000
_cell.length_c   1.000
_cell.angle_alpha   90.00
_cell.angle_beta   90.00
_cell.angle_gamma   90.00
#
_symmetry.space_group_name_H-M   'P 1'
#
loop_
_entity.id
_entity.type
_entity.pdbx_description
1 polymer ?
#
loop_
_entity_poly.entity_id
_entity_poly.type
_entity_poly.pdbx_seq_one_letter_code
_entity_poly.pdbx_strand_id
1 'polypeptide(L)'
;MPRYSFKIDSLSPEDGYGWMLRYFQDDVEIPGYEIFSAPAGVAWMVQQEFENAKFTGELWVEKMASGHINTMGSPFRYEPVTEQLKLWLK
;
A
#
# COMPACT_ATOMS: atom_id res chain seq x y z
N MET A 1 2.43 -11.63 19.10
CA MET A 1 1.74 -10.42 18.61
C MET A 1 1.42 -10.66 17.14
N PRO A 2 0.18 -10.38 16.68
CA PRO A 2 -0.18 -10.53 15.28
C PRO A 2 0.66 -9.61 14.39
N ARG A 3 1.06 -10.11 13.22
CA ARG A 3 1.79 -9.32 12.21
C ARG A 3 0.79 -8.73 11.23
N TYR A 4 0.72 -7.40 11.19
CA TYR A 4 -0.11 -6.70 10.21
C TYR A 4 0.73 -6.27 9.01
N SER A 5 0.19 -6.44 7.82
CA SER A 5 0.81 -6.01 6.56
C SER A 5 -0.24 -5.61 5.55
N PHE A 6 0.18 -4.97 4.46
CA PHE A 6 -0.68 -4.61 3.35
C PHE A 6 -0.01 -4.94 2.01
N LYS A 7 -0.83 -5.04 0.96
CA LYS A 7 -0.37 -5.14 -0.43
C LYS A 7 -1.10 -4.12 -1.28
N ILE A 8 -0.41 -3.62 -2.29
CA ILE A 8 -0.97 -2.72 -3.29
C ILE A 8 -0.94 -3.45 -4.62
N ASP A 9 -2.10 -3.65 -5.21
CA ASP A 9 -2.26 -4.26 -6.52
C ASP A 9 -2.74 -3.21 -7.52
N SER A 10 -2.41 -3.40 -8.80
CA SER A 10 -2.99 -2.57 -9.85
C SER A 10 -4.45 -2.92 -10.06
N LEU A 11 -5.29 -1.92 -10.33
CA LEU A 11 -6.65 -2.16 -10.77
C LEU A 11 -6.66 -2.79 -12.17
N SER A 12 -7.61 -3.69 -12.40
CA SER A 12 -7.86 -4.22 -13.73
C SER A 12 -8.26 -3.06 -14.67
N PRO A 13 -7.84 -3.08 -15.95
CA PRO A 13 -8.20 -2.03 -16.90
C PRO A 13 -9.71 -1.81 -17.08
N GLU A 14 -10.53 -2.81 -16.75
CA GLU A 14 -12.00 -2.76 -16.76
C GLU A 14 -12.59 -1.93 -15.61
N ASP A 15 -11.88 -1.82 -14.49
CA ASP A 15 -12.27 -1.06 -13.30
C ASP A 15 -11.66 0.35 -13.27
N GLY A 16 -10.81 0.66 -14.25
CA GLY A 16 -10.14 1.96 -14.40
C GLY A 16 -8.64 1.90 -14.17
N TYR A 17 -8.03 3.06 -13.94
CA TYR A 17 -6.60 3.20 -13.65
C TYR A 17 -6.43 3.50 -12.16
N GLY A 18 -5.40 2.93 -11.53
CA GLY A 18 -5.15 3.15 -10.12
C GLY A 18 -4.73 1.89 -9.38
N TRP A 19 -4.99 1.87 -8.07
CA TRP A 19 -4.45 0.89 -7.15
C TRP A 19 -5.50 0.38 -6.17
N MET A 20 -5.40 -0.89 -5.81
CA MET A 20 -6.18 -1.53 -4.77
C MET A 20 -5.28 -1.86 -3.59
N LEU A 21 -5.61 -1.32 -2.42
CA LEU A 21 -4.94 -1.60 -1.16
C LEU A 21 -5.68 -2.73 -0.43
N ARG A 22 -4.97 -3.81 -0.14
CA ARG A 22 -5.48 -4.98 0.61
C ARG A 22 -4.72 -5.17 1.90
N TYR A 23 -5.42 -5.67 2.93
CA TYR A 23 -4.91 -5.79 4.29
C TYR A 23 -4.72 -7.23 4.73
N PHE A 24 -3.71 -7.50 5.53
CA PHE A 24 -3.35 -8.84 5.97
C PHE A 24 -3.04 -8.86 7.47
N GLN A 25 -3.44 -9.95 8.15
CA GLN A 25 -3.05 -10.28 9.51
C GLN A 25 -2.47 -11.69 9.51
N ASP A 26 -1.24 -11.84 10.00
CA ASP A 26 -0.53 -13.11 10.07
C ASP A 26 -0.51 -13.85 8.71
N ASP A 27 -0.26 -13.07 7.65
CA ASP A 27 -0.25 -13.49 6.24
C ASP A 27 -1.62 -13.95 5.67
N VAL A 28 -2.70 -13.79 6.43
CA VAL A 28 -4.09 -14.04 6.00
C VAL A 28 -4.74 -12.71 5.59
N GLU A 29 -5.34 -12.69 4.40
CA GLU A 29 -6.08 -11.51 3.92
C GLU A 29 -7.32 -11.25 4.79
N ILE A 30 -7.47 -10.01 5.24
CA ILE A 30 -8.60 -9.56 6.05
C ILE A 30 -9.67 -8.98 5.11
N PRO A 31 -10.96 -9.22 5.36
CA PRO A 31 -12.03 -8.58 4.59
C PRO A 31 -11.92 -7.05 4.61
N GLY A 32 -11.83 -6.45 3.42
CA GLY A 32 -11.76 -5.01 3.22
C GLY A 32 -10.65 -4.64 2.25
N TYR A 33 -10.95 -3.73 1.34
CA TYR A 33 -9.99 -3.14 0.42
C TYR A 33 -10.32 -1.67 0.18
N GLU A 34 -9.33 -0.89 -0.21
CA GLU A 34 -9.49 0.51 -0.60
C GLU A 34 -9.04 0.70 -2.04
N ILE A 35 -9.81 1.47 -2.81
CA ILE A 35 -9.52 1.76 -4.21
C ILE A 35 -9.04 3.21 -4.31
N PHE A 36 -7.87 3.38 -4.92
CA PHE A 36 -7.25 4.66 -5.24
C PHE A 36 -7.24 4.81 -6.76
N SER A 37 -8.30 5.39 -7.31
CA SER A 37 -8.50 5.55 -8.75
C SER A 37 -7.88 6.84 -9.28
N ALA A 38 -7.17 6.76 -10.40
CA ALA A 38 -6.63 7.89 -11.13
C ALA A 38 -7.32 8.04 -12.51
N PRO A 39 -7.42 9.26 -13.06
CA PRO A 39 -7.90 9.47 -14.42
C PRO A 39 -7.01 8.80 -15.47
N ALA A 40 -7.65 8.26 -16.52
CA ALA A 40 -6.96 7.68 -17.66
C ALA A 40 -6.04 8.69 -18.35
N GLY A 41 -4.81 8.27 -18.70
CA GLY A 41 -3.87 9.09 -19.47
C GLY A 41 -3.11 10.15 -18.67
N VAL A 42 -3.29 10.22 -17.35
CA VAL A 42 -2.59 11.19 -16.49
C VAL A 42 -1.58 10.46 -15.59
N ALA A 43 -0.40 10.15 -16.13
CA ALA A 43 0.60 9.30 -15.48
C ALA A 43 1.04 9.80 -14.08
N TRP A 44 1.16 11.11 -13.87
CA TRP A 44 1.55 11.65 -12.58
C TRP A 44 0.49 11.41 -11.49
N MET A 45 -0.80 11.38 -11.85
CA MET A 45 -1.87 11.06 -10.91
C MET A 45 -1.84 9.58 -10.54
N VAL A 46 -1.54 8.69 -11.49
CA VAL A 46 -1.36 7.26 -11.20
C VAL A 46 -0.25 7.04 -10.16
N GLN A 47 0.89 7.74 -10.31
CA GLN A 47 1.95 7.68 -9.31
C GLN A 47 1.52 8.27 -7.96
N GLN A 48 0.83 9.41 -7.97
CA GLN A 48 0.35 10.04 -6.75
C GLN A 48 -0.61 9.12 -5.97
N GLU A 49 -1.51 8.43 -6.67
CA GLU A 49 -2.43 7.48 -6.04
C GLU A 49 -1.71 6.23 -5.49
N PHE A 50 -0.58 5.83 -6.06
CA PHE A 50 0.26 4.78 -5.48
C PHE A 50 0.84 5.22 -4.13
N GLU A 51 1.39 6.44 -4.07
CA GLU A 51 1.93 7.00 -2.84
C GLU A 51 0.84 7.16 -1.77
N ASN A 52 -0.37 7.59 -2.17
CA ASN A 52 -1.53 7.65 -1.28
C ASN A 52 -1.88 6.26 -0.72
N ALA A 53 -1.98 5.24 -1.58
CA ALA A 53 -2.28 3.87 -1.17
C ALA A 53 -1.22 3.32 -0.20
N LYS A 54 0.06 3.60 -0.47
CA LYS A 54 1.17 3.21 0.40
C LYS A 54 1.09 3.89 1.76
N PHE A 55 0.92 5.20 1.79
CA PHE A 55 0.80 5.96 3.03
C PHE A 55 -0.39 5.50 3.87
N THR A 56 -1.54 5.26 3.24
CA THR A 56 -2.73 4.71 3.92
C THR A 56 -2.46 3.32 4.51
N GLY A 57 -1.80 2.43 3.75
CA GLY A 57 -1.42 1.11 4.24
C GLY A 57 -0.48 1.16 5.44
N GLU A 58 0.52 2.05 5.42
CA GLU A 58 1.46 2.28 6.51
C GLU A 58 0.74 2.76 7.78
N LEU A 59 -0.15 3.76 7.65
CA LEU A 59 -0.98 4.25 8.75
C LEU A 59 -1.88 3.17 9.35
N TRP A 60 -2.46 2.31 8.50
CA TRP A 60 -3.28 1.20 8.98
C TRP A 60 -2.46 0.21 9.79
N VAL A 61 -1.27 -0.20 9.30
CA VAL A 61 -0.37 -1.11 10.04
C VAL A 61 0.04 -0.48 11.37
N GLU A 62 0.42 0.80 11.37
CA GLU A 62 0.79 1.52 12.59
C GLU A 62 -0.38 1.53 13.59
N LYS A 63 -1.60 1.82 13.15
CA LYS A 63 -2.80 1.82 13.99
C LYS A 63 -3.11 0.44 14.57
N MET A 64 -2.98 -0.62 13.78
CA MET A 64 -3.27 -1.99 14.23
C MET A 64 -2.17 -2.54 15.15
N ALA A 65 -0.91 -2.17 14.89
CA ALA A 65 0.23 -2.52 15.74
C ALA A 65 0.21 -1.74 17.07
N SER A 66 -0.17 -0.46 17.04
CA SER A 66 -0.28 0.41 18.24
C SER A 66 -1.53 0.16 19.07
N GLY A 67 -2.52 -0.59 18.54
CA GLY A 67 -3.68 -1.08 19.29
C GLY A 67 -3.33 -1.95 20.50
N HIS A 68 -2.08 -2.39 20.62
CA HIS A 68 -1.48 -2.90 21.85
C HIS A 68 -0.58 -1.84 22.50
N ILE A 69 -1.19 -0.98 23.32
CA ILE A 69 -0.58 -0.15 24.37
C ILE A 69 0.47 0.87 23.87
N ASN A 70 0.19 2.16 24.10
CA ASN A 70 1.15 3.26 24.12
C ASN A 70 2.59 2.81 24.45
N THR A 71 3.53 2.88 23.51
CA THR A 71 4.86 3.52 23.69
C THR A 71 5.80 3.34 22.48
N MET A 72 6.24 4.49 21.95
CA MET A 72 7.56 4.82 21.38
C MET A 72 8.48 3.71 20.83
N GLY A 73 8.84 3.83 19.55
CA GLY A 73 10.10 3.33 18.98
C GLY A 73 9.93 2.54 17.68
N SER A 74 10.06 3.20 16.53
CA SER A 74 10.06 2.54 15.20
C SER A 74 11.41 1.88 14.90
N PRO A 75 11.48 0.56 14.62
CA PRO A 75 12.70 -0.10 14.19
C PRO A 75 12.61 -0.67 12.76
N PHE A 76 11.71 -0.19 11.91
CA PHE A 76 11.52 -0.81 10.59
C PHE A 76 12.46 -0.20 9.54
N ARG A 77 13.57 -0.91 9.27
CA ARG A 77 14.41 -0.74 8.07
C ARG A 77 13.64 -1.24 6.86
N TYR A 78 13.37 -0.34 5.91
CA TYR A 78 12.86 -0.68 4.58
C TYR A 78 14.02 -0.58 3.57
N GLU A 79 14.37 -1.68 2.89
CA GLU A 79 15.22 -1.63 1.70
C GLU A 79 14.31 -1.57 0.47
N PRO A 80 14.32 -0.47 -0.31
CA PRO A 80 13.51 -0.37 -1.51
C PRO A 80 14.05 -1.31 -2.60
N VAL A 81 13.20 -2.23 -3.07
CA VAL A 81 13.48 -3.08 -4.24
C VAL A 81 13.57 -2.18 -5.46
N THR A 82 14.80 -1.79 -5.76
CA THR A 82 15.21 -0.79 -6.77
C THR A 82 15.13 -1.33 -8.20
N GLU A 83 14.67 -2.56 -8.39
CA GLU A 83 14.65 -3.23 -9.69
C GLU A 83 13.40 -2.94 -10.53
N GLN A 84 12.25 -2.64 -9.93
CA GLN A 84 11.01 -2.38 -10.70
C GLN A 84 10.95 -0.98 -11.36
N LEU A 85 11.67 0.01 -10.83
CA LEU A 85 11.73 1.37 -11.39
C LEU A 85 12.48 1.44 -12.73
N LYS A 86 13.30 0.44 -13.07
CA LYS A 86 14.09 0.43 -14.31
C LYS A 86 13.29 0.04 -15.57
N LEU A 87 12.12 -0.58 -15.41
CA LEU A 87 11.30 -1.03 -16.54
C LEU A 87 10.46 0.08 -17.18
N TRP A 88 10.28 1.21 -16.49
CA TRP A 88 9.42 2.32 -16.93
C TRP A 88 10.19 3.53 -17.51
N LEU A 89 11.53 3.44 -17.60
CA LEU A 89 12.42 4.50 -18.11
C LEU A 89 12.88 4.27 -19.57
N LYS A 90 12.15 3.49 -20.36
CA LYS A 90 12.48 3.24 -21.77
C LYS A 90 11.40 3.71 -22.73
#